data_AF-A0A1X1AIQ2-F1
#
_entry.id   AF-A0A1X1AIQ2-F1
#
_cell.length_a   1.000
_cell.length_b   1.000
_cell.length_c   1.000
_cell.angle_alpha   90.00
_cell.angle_beta   90.00
_cell.angle_gamma   90.00
#
_symmetry.space_group_name_H-M   'P 1'
#
loop_
_entity.id
_entity.type
_entity.pdbx_description
1 polymer ?
#
loop_
_entity_poly.entity_id
_entity_poly.type
_entity_poly.pdbx_seq_one_letter_code
_entity_poly.pdbx_strand_id
1 'polypeptide(L)'
;MRAFDTFVTISLFVLLISAVLFSVYLGGMSTMLSDSGAPGIAVGGVFLAIFGVPVTAVIVYVAAVLLAWQSDGLTFYYPIVAFGVMVVAAVLVMVVSVGLIAMGQRIHERNASTAPAEASTATTREPRVLTYDRRHYFQEKNRDAELGIERHTGRRYLAVTMPQRGQEFREYFGLDKQTYEALVADPQDAIFFADRCRSGTYVTDRMPWAGSPVPEPVHAGQTGLARKRAILLTDIPTDAAGVAADLPPGIPYVVIVDDGVDPAGNVGVHAHSGEPRILIAANQLGLG
;
A
#
# COMPACT_ATOMS: atom_id res chain seq x y z
N MET A 1 -25.02 -49.47 13.91
CA MET A 1 -24.27 -49.16 12.67
C MET A 1 -24.62 -47.77 12.14
N ARG A 2 -25.87 -47.47 11.76
CA ARG A 2 -26.25 -46.13 11.21
C ARG A 2 -25.78 -44.91 12.02
N ALA A 3 -25.92 -44.93 13.35
CA ALA A 3 -25.51 -43.78 14.19
C ALA A 3 -23.98 -43.55 14.22
N PHE A 4 -23.18 -44.62 14.13
CA PHE A 4 -21.72 -44.53 14.11
C PHE A 4 -21.23 -43.95 12.77
N ASP A 5 -21.80 -44.39 11.65
CA ASP A 5 -21.46 -43.86 10.32
C ASP A 5 -21.81 -42.37 10.18
N THR A 6 -22.95 -41.96 10.73
CA THR A 6 -23.34 -40.53 10.78
C THR A 6 -22.35 -39.72 11.62
N PHE A 7 -21.95 -40.22 12.79
CA PHE A 7 -21.00 -39.53 13.66
C PHE A 7 -19.62 -39.39 13.01
N VAL A 8 -19.12 -40.45 12.37
CA VAL A 8 -17.84 -40.43 11.64
C VAL A 8 -17.88 -39.43 10.49
N THR A 9 -18.97 -39.42 9.71
CA THR A 9 -19.13 -38.51 8.57
C THR A 9 -19.17 -37.04 9.02
N ILE A 10 -19.91 -36.73 10.08
CA ILE A 10 -19.98 -35.37 10.64
C ILE A 10 -18.61 -34.93 11.16
N SER A 11 -17.92 -35.80 11.90
CA SER A 11 -16.59 -35.50 12.45
C SER A 11 -15.56 -35.19 11.35
N LEU A 12 -15.60 -35.96 10.27
CA LEU A 12 -14.74 -35.75 9.10
C LEU A 12 -15.05 -34.42 8.38
N PHE A 13 -16.33 -34.04 8.29
CA PHE A 13 -16.73 -32.75 7.74
C PHE A 13 -16.26 -31.57 8.59
N VAL A 14 -16.33 -31.67 9.92
CA VAL A 14 -15.87 -30.61 10.83
C VAL A 14 -14.34 -30.43 10.74
N LEU A 15 -13.59 -31.52 10.63
CA LEU A 15 -12.13 -31.47 10.48
C LEU A 15 -11.73 -30.82 9.14
N LEU A 16 -12.49 -31.08 8.08
CA LEU A 16 -12.30 -30.47 6.76
C LEU A 16 -12.46 -28.94 6.79
N ILE A 17 -13.47 -28.43 7.50
CA ILE A 17 -13.69 -26.98 7.65
C ILE A 17 -12.44 -26.32 8.22
N SER A 18 -11.80 -26.95 9.21
CA SER A 18 -10.54 -26.44 9.80
C SER A 18 -9.39 -26.38 8.78
N ALA A 19 -9.26 -27.40 7.93
CA ALA A 19 -8.25 -27.44 6.87
C ALA A 19 -8.50 -26.38 5.77
N VAL A 20 -9.77 -26.17 5.40
CA VAL A 20 -10.18 -25.13 4.44
C VAL A 20 -9.88 -23.74 5.00
N LEU A 21 -10.27 -23.48 6.25
CA LEU A 21 -9.99 -22.20 6.93
C LEU A 21 -8.49 -21.92 7.02
N PHE A 22 -7.69 -22.95 7.34
CA PHE A 22 -6.24 -22.83 7.39
C PHE A 22 -5.63 -22.53 6.00
N SER A 23 -6.13 -23.16 4.93
CA SER A 23 -5.71 -22.87 3.55
C SER A 23 -6.07 -21.44 3.12
N VAL A 24 -7.26 -20.96 3.48
CA VAL A 24 -7.68 -19.58 3.21
C VAL A 24 -6.78 -18.59 3.96
N TYR A 25 -6.45 -18.88 5.22
CA TYR A 25 -5.53 -18.07 6.02
C TYR A 25 -4.13 -17.98 5.39
N LEU A 26 -3.53 -19.12 5.02
CA LEU A 26 -2.22 -19.14 4.33
C LEU A 26 -2.25 -18.42 2.99
N GLY A 27 -3.35 -18.58 2.23
CA GLY A 27 -3.62 -17.84 1.02
C GLY A 27 -3.61 -16.33 1.23
N GLY A 28 -4.36 -15.85 2.23
CA GLY A 28 -4.40 -14.43 2.62
C GLY A 28 -3.02 -13.89 2.99
N MET A 29 -2.27 -14.61 3.82
CA MET A 29 -0.90 -14.22 4.21
C MET A 29 0.04 -14.12 3.00
N SER A 30 -0.11 -14.99 2.01
CA SER A 30 0.69 -14.92 0.77
C SER A 30 0.42 -13.66 -0.05
N THR A 31 -0.82 -13.15 -0.04
CA THR A 31 -1.17 -11.90 -0.73
C THR A 31 -0.60 -10.67 -0.02
N MET A 32 -0.54 -10.68 1.31
CA MET A 32 0.09 -9.58 2.08
C MET A 32 1.60 -9.51 1.84
N LEU A 33 2.24 -10.64 1.57
CA LEU A 33 3.65 -10.67 1.17
C LEU A 33 3.87 -10.10 -0.25
N SER A 34 2.86 -10.11 -1.12
CA SER A 34 2.96 -9.54 -2.47
C SER A 34 3.24 -8.04 -2.49
N ASP A 35 2.72 -7.28 -1.52
CA ASP A 35 2.96 -5.83 -1.41
C ASP A 35 4.45 -5.50 -1.14
N SER A 36 5.27 -6.52 -0.85
CA SER A 36 6.73 -6.38 -0.67
C SER A 36 7.55 -6.56 -1.96
N GLY A 37 6.90 -6.67 -3.14
CA GLY A 37 7.57 -6.54 -4.44
C GLY A 37 7.87 -7.85 -5.21
N ALA A 38 7.11 -8.93 -4.99
CA ALA A 38 7.25 -10.19 -5.72
C ALA A 38 5.96 -10.58 -6.48
N PRO A 39 5.68 -9.98 -7.66
CA PRO A 39 4.40 -10.10 -8.35
C PRO A 39 3.99 -11.53 -8.76
N GLY A 40 4.96 -12.43 -9.00
CA GLY A 40 4.68 -13.82 -9.38
C GLY A 40 4.22 -14.72 -8.23
N ILE A 41 4.56 -14.38 -6.99
CA ILE A 41 4.25 -15.21 -5.80
C ILE A 41 2.79 -15.00 -5.37
N ALA A 42 2.26 -13.80 -5.58
CA ALA A 42 0.88 -13.43 -5.29
C ALA A 42 -0.13 -14.26 -6.07
N VAL A 43 0.09 -14.38 -7.38
CA VAL A 43 -0.80 -15.12 -8.29
C VAL A 43 -0.82 -16.60 -7.90
N GLY A 44 0.35 -17.19 -7.62
CA GLY A 44 0.46 -18.57 -7.16
C GLY A 44 -0.24 -18.80 -5.81
N GLY A 45 -0.09 -17.86 -4.87
CA GLY A 45 -0.74 -17.90 -3.56
C GLY A 45 -2.27 -17.82 -3.64
N VAL A 46 -2.81 -16.92 -4.48
CA VAL A 46 -4.27 -16.79 -4.72
C VAL A 46 -4.84 -18.04 -5.39
N PHE A 47 -4.16 -18.57 -6.41
CA PHE A 47 -4.59 -19.81 -7.06
C PHE A 47 -4.62 -20.98 -6.08
N LEU A 48 -3.62 -21.09 -5.21
CA LEU A 48 -3.57 -22.15 -4.20
C LEU A 48 -4.61 -21.96 -3.09
N ALA A 49 -4.91 -20.72 -2.70
CA ALA A 49 -5.94 -20.38 -1.72
C ALA A 49 -7.35 -20.77 -2.19
N ILE A 50 -7.65 -20.56 -3.48
CA ILE A 50 -8.97 -20.81 -4.07
C ILE A 50 -9.09 -22.24 -4.58
N PHE A 51 -8.14 -22.69 -5.40
CA PHE A 51 -8.20 -23.97 -6.11
C PHE A 51 -7.47 -25.11 -5.41
N GLY A 52 -6.64 -24.84 -4.40
CA GLY A 52 -5.90 -25.86 -3.66
C GLY A 52 -6.81 -26.73 -2.79
N VAL A 53 -6.77 -26.52 -1.47
CA VAL A 53 -7.54 -27.36 -0.53
C VAL A 53 -9.07 -27.25 -0.73
N PRO A 54 -9.68 -26.08 -0.97
CA PRO A 54 -11.14 -25.96 -0.96
C PRO A 54 -11.84 -26.68 -2.12
N VAL A 55 -11.43 -26.44 -3.37
CA VAL A 55 -12.06 -27.06 -4.54
C VAL A 55 -11.80 -28.56 -4.58
N THR A 56 -10.57 -28.98 -4.28
CA THR A 56 -10.20 -30.41 -4.23
C THR A 56 -11.01 -31.14 -3.16
N ALA A 57 -11.23 -30.51 -2.00
CA ALA A 57 -12.09 -31.03 -0.93
C ALA A 57 -13.53 -31.26 -1.40
N VAL A 58 -14.12 -30.27 -2.05
CA VAL A 58 -15.49 -30.36 -2.55
C VAL A 58 -15.62 -31.49 -3.57
N ILE A 59 -14.70 -31.61 -4.53
CA ILE A 59 -14.74 -32.64 -5.56
C ILE A 59 -14.64 -34.05 -4.97
N VAL A 60 -13.68 -34.29 -4.06
CA VAL A 60 -13.47 -35.61 -3.45
C VAL A 60 -14.67 -36.04 -2.61
N TYR A 61 -15.29 -35.13 -1.86
CA TYR A 61 -16.48 -35.44 -1.07
C TYR A 61 -17.71 -35.68 -1.92
N VAL A 62 -17.94 -34.87 -2.96
CA VAL A 62 -19.04 -35.11 -3.90
C VAL A 62 -18.88 -36.48 -4.56
N ALA A 63 -17.67 -36.83 -5.01
CA ALA A 63 -17.39 -38.15 -5.57
C ALA A 63 -17.66 -39.27 -4.56
N ALA A 64 -17.25 -39.10 -3.29
CA ALA A 64 -17.49 -40.09 -2.24
C ALA A 64 -19.00 -40.28 -1.95
N VAL A 65 -19.78 -39.19 -1.94
CA VAL A 65 -21.24 -39.24 -1.77
C VAL A 65 -21.91 -39.94 -2.96
N LEU A 66 -21.51 -39.63 -4.19
CA LEU A 66 -22.04 -40.26 -5.39
C LEU A 66 -21.73 -41.77 -5.43
N LEU A 67 -20.50 -42.15 -5.08
CA LEU A 67 -20.08 -43.55 -5.01
C LEU A 67 -20.82 -44.32 -3.92
N ALA A 68 -21.03 -43.70 -2.75
CA ALA A 68 -21.81 -44.30 -1.68
C ALA A 68 -23.29 -44.45 -2.05
N TRP A 69 -23.85 -43.56 -2.86
CA TRP A 69 -25.24 -43.63 -3.32
C TRP A 69 -25.45 -44.72 -4.39
N GLN A 70 -24.43 -45.03 -5.18
CA GLN A 70 -24.49 -46.04 -6.23
C GLN A 70 -24.17 -47.46 -5.76
N SER A 71 -23.65 -47.63 -4.54
CA SER A 71 -23.24 -48.95 -4.04
C SER A 71 -24.34 -49.65 -3.25
N ASP A 72 -24.63 -50.91 -3.57
CA ASP A 72 -25.58 -51.76 -2.84
C ASP A 72 -24.98 -52.44 -1.58
N GLY A 73 -23.72 -52.12 -1.23
CA GLY A 73 -22.93 -52.77 -0.16
C GLY A 73 -22.59 -51.88 1.05
N LEU A 74 -21.61 -52.30 1.86
CA LEU A 74 -21.16 -51.53 3.04
C LEU A 74 -20.51 -50.20 2.62
N THR A 75 -21.19 -49.07 2.84
CA THR A 75 -20.74 -47.73 2.40
C THR A 75 -19.75 -47.04 3.34
N PHE A 76 -19.48 -47.63 4.50
CA PHE A 76 -18.67 -47.05 5.58
C PHE A 76 -17.22 -46.69 5.19
N TYR A 77 -16.63 -47.36 4.21
CA TYR A 77 -15.23 -47.11 3.82
C TYR A 77 -15.05 -45.91 2.88
N TYR A 78 -16.10 -45.46 2.17
CA TYR A 78 -15.99 -44.33 1.24
C TYR A 78 -15.56 -43.02 1.91
N PRO A 79 -16.12 -42.62 3.07
CA PRO A 79 -15.66 -41.44 3.81
C PRO A 79 -14.21 -41.57 4.29
N ILE A 80 -13.77 -42.77 4.68
CA ILE A 80 -12.40 -43.02 5.17
C ILE A 80 -11.39 -42.89 4.04
N VAL A 81 -11.68 -43.47 2.88
CA VAL A 81 -10.84 -43.35 1.69
C VAL A 81 -10.81 -41.91 1.20
N ALA A 82 -11.95 -41.23 1.17
CA ALA A 82 -12.04 -39.81 0.82
C ALA A 82 -11.19 -38.93 1.75
N PHE A 83 -11.25 -39.20 3.06
CA PHE A 83 -10.40 -38.52 4.04
C PHE A 83 -8.91 -38.78 3.79
N GLY A 84 -8.52 -40.03 3.56
CA GLY A 84 -7.13 -40.39 3.26
C GLY A 84 -6.61 -39.66 2.01
N VAL A 85 -7.38 -39.64 0.93
CA VAL A 85 -7.06 -38.90 -0.30
C VAL A 85 -6.92 -37.40 -0.01
N MET A 86 -7.78 -36.83 0.81
CA MET A 86 -7.73 -35.43 1.19
C MET A 86 -6.52 -35.06 2.03
N VAL A 87 -6.12 -35.90 2.99
CA VAL A 87 -4.91 -35.68 3.79
C VAL A 87 -3.68 -35.67 2.88
N VAL A 88 -3.58 -36.62 1.95
CA VAL A 88 -2.47 -36.68 0.98
C VAL A 88 -2.44 -35.43 0.10
N ALA A 89 -3.59 -35.01 -0.44
CA ALA A 89 -3.69 -33.81 -1.25
C ALA A 89 -3.29 -32.54 -0.47
N ALA A 90 -3.75 -32.41 0.79
CA ALA A 90 -3.42 -31.28 1.65
C ALA A 90 -1.91 -31.21 1.95
N VAL A 91 -1.26 -32.35 2.24
CA VAL A 91 0.19 -32.43 2.46
C VAL A 91 0.95 -32.02 1.19
N LEU A 92 0.50 -32.46 0.02
CA LEU A 92 1.14 -32.13 -1.26
C LEU A 92 1.04 -30.62 -1.55
N VAL A 93 -0.13 -30.02 -1.34
CA VAL A 93 -0.35 -28.58 -1.43
C VAL A 93 0.55 -27.80 -0.46
N MET A 94 0.69 -28.29 0.78
CA MET A 94 1.57 -27.67 1.79
C MET A 94 3.04 -27.72 1.36
N VAL A 95 3.53 -28.86 0.87
CA VAL A 95 4.91 -29.01 0.37
C VAL A 95 5.18 -28.07 -0.80
N VAL A 96 4.25 -27.97 -1.76
CA VAL A 96 4.37 -27.02 -2.89
C VAL A 96 4.39 -25.58 -2.39
N SER A 97 3.54 -25.23 -1.43
CA SER A 97 3.46 -23.88 -0.86
C SER A 97 4.76 -23.47 -0.17
N VAL A 98 5.28 -24.32 0.71
CA VAL A 98 6.56 -24.09 1.40
C VAL A 98 7.71 -24.02 0.40
N GLY A 99 7.69 -24.86 -0.63
CA GLY A 99 8.66 -24.84 -1.71
C GLY A 99 8.64 -23.52 -2.50
N LEU A 100 7.46 -22.98 -2.81
CA LEU A 100 7.31 -21.69 -3.48
C LEU A 100 7.81 -20.52 -2.61
N ILE A 101 7.51 -20.53 -1.31
CA ILE A 101 8.02 -19.53 -0.36
C ILE A 101 9.55 -19.58 -0.29
N ALA A 102 10.12 -20.78 -0.12
CA ALA A 102 11.57 -20.95 -0.07
C ALA A 102 12.26 -20.58 -1.39
N MET A 103 11.62 -20.88 -2.53
CA MET A 103 12.11 -20.46 -3.85
C MET A 103 12.06 -18.93 -4.00
N GLY A 104 10.98 -18.28 -3.57
CA GLY A 104 10.86 -16.83 -3.57
C GLY A 104 11.96 -16.15 -2.76
N GLN A 105 12.26 -16.68 -1.57
CA GLN A 105 13.37 -16.21 -0.73
C GLN A 105 14.73 -16.40 -1.43
N ARG A 106 14.97 -17.57 -2.03
CA ARG A 106 16.23 -17.83 -2.77
C ARG A 106 16.39 -16.94 -4.00
N ILE A 107 15.32 -16.63 -4.72
CA ILE A 107 15.38 -15.71 -5.87
C ILE A 107 15.72 -14.29 -5.38
N HIS A 108 15.11 -13.86 -4.26
CA HIS A 108 15.41 -12.58 -3.64
C HIS A 108 16.89 -12.49 -3.20
N GLU A 109 17.39 -13.51 -2.51
CA GLU A 109 18.80 -13.61 -2.11
C GLU A 109 19.74 -13.68 -3.32
N ARG A 110 19.38 -14.45 -4.35
CA ARG A 110 20.21 -14.61 -5.55
C ARG A 110 20.31 -13.30 -6.31
N ASN A 111 19.19 -12.59 -6.50
CA ASN A 111 19.18 -11.27 -7.12
C ASN A 111 19.98 -10.24 -6.31
N ALA A 112 19.93 -10.32 -4.98
CA ALA A 112 20.80 -9.51 -4.11
C ALA A 112 22.29 -9.86 -4.27
N SER A 113 22.63 -11.13 -4.55
CA SER A 113 24.00 -11.62 -4.69
C SER A 113 24.61 -11.53 -6.10
N THR A 114 23.79 -11.53 -7.16
CA THR A 114 24.22 -11.45 -8.57
C THR A 114 24.15 -10.03 -9.14
N ALA A 115 23.78 -9.04 -8.34
CA ALA A 115 23.99 -7.65 -8.70
C ALA A 115 25.50 -7.44 -8.92
N PRO A 116 25.95 -6.99 -10.11
CA PRO A 116 27.36 -6.89 -10.42
C PRO A 116 28.09 -5.96 -9.44
N ALA A 117 29.25 -6.41 -8.95
CA ALA A 117 30.13 -5.70 -8.03
C ALA A 117 30.67 -4.35 -8.55
N GLU A 118 30.32 -3.96 -9.79
CA GLU A 118 30.64 -2.64 -10.36
C GLU A 118 29.72 -1.52 -9.84
N ALA A 119 28.65 -1.83 -9.10
CA ALA A 119 27.87 -0.82 -8.37
C ALA A 119 28.47 -0.49 -6.97
N SER A 120 29.57 -1.15 -6.56
CA SER A 120 30.16 -1.02 -5.22
C SER A 120 31.13 0.16 -5.06
N THR A 121 31.04 1.17 -5.91
CA THR A 121 31.54 2.54 -5.65
C THR A 121 30.41 3.58 -5.59
N ALA A 122 29.16 3.19 -5.84
CA ALA A 122 28.04 3.97 -5.39
C ALA A 122 27.92 3.76 -3.88
N THR A 123 28.57 4.64 -3.12
CA THR A 123 28.26 4.95 -1.72
C THR A 123 26.84 4.49 -1.41
N THR A 124 26.66 3.52 -0.52
CA THR A 124 25.33 3.15 0.00
C THR A 124 24.73 4.41 0.59
N ARG A 125 24.04 5.17 -0.24
CA ARG A 125 23.42 6.43 0.13
C ARG A 125 22.24 5.98 0.96
N GLU A 126 22.27 6.26 2.26
CA GLU A 126 21.14 6.02 3.15
C GLU A 126 19.85 6.46 2.43
N PRO A 127 18.75 5.67 2.53
CA PRO A 127 17.52 6.01 1.86
C PRO A 127 17.14 7.44 2.24
N ARG A 128 17.03 8.31 1.24
CA ARG A 128 16.64 9.70 1.45
C ARG A 128 15.18 9.70 1.86
N VAL A 129 14.92 10.14 3.09
CA VAL A 129 13.58 10.25 3.66
C VAL A 129 13.23 11.70 3.91
N LEU A 130 11.94 12.04 3.76
CA LEU A 130 11.43 13.37 4.01
C LEU A 130 11.68 13.77 5.47
N THR A 131 12.28 14.94 5.62
CA THR A 131 12.72 15.46 6.92
C THR A 131 12.05 16.81 7.13
N TYR A 132 11.31 16.92 8.22
CA TYR A 132 10.50 18.08 8.54
C TYR A 132 11.27 18.96 9.53
N ASP A 133 11.83 20.07 9.04
CA ASP A 133 12.59 21.00 9.89
C ASP A 133 11.60 21.93 10.59
N ARG A 134 11.47 21.75 11.91
CA ARG A 134 10.69 22.61 12.80
C ARG A 134 11.25 24.03 12.79
N ARG A 135 10.38 25.03 12.62
CA ARG A 135 10.76 26.46 12.69
C ARG A 135 10.08 27.18 13.83
N HIS A 136 8.78 26.96 14.00
CA HIS A 136 7.99 27.58 15.06
C HIS A 136 7.14 26.53 15.75
N TYR A 137 7.03 26.66 17.07
CA TYR A 137 6.19 25.80 17.89
C TYR A 137 5.33 26.67 18.78
N PHE A 138 4.03 26.43 18.73
CA PHE A 138 3.03 27.13 19.51
C PHE A 138 2.34 26.11 20.40
N GLN A 139 2.17 26.48 21.66
CA GLN A 139 1.48 25.65 22.63
C GLN A 139 0.56 26.52 23.46
N GLU A 140 -0.71 26.11 23.52
CA GLU A 140 -1.69 26.72 24.39
C GLU A 140 -2.50 25.64 25.12
N LYS A 141 -2.31 25.54 26.44
CA LYS A 141 -2.90 24.49 27.28
C LYS A 141 -2.54 23.10 26.71
N ASN A 142 -3.54 22.31 26.32
CA ASN A 142 -3.37 20.97 25.72
C ASN A 142 -3.43 21.00 24.18
N ARG A 143 -3.19 22.16 23.56
CA ARG A 143 -3.17 22.33 22.11
C ARG A 143 -1.76 22.70 21.68
N ASP A 144 -1.30 22.04 20.64
CA ASP A 144 -0.01 22.33 20.02
C ASP A 144 -0.18 22.58 18.51
N ALA A 145 0.69 23.40 17.95
CA ALA A 145 0.77 23.65 16.52
C ALA A 145 2.25 23.86 16.18
N GLU A 146 2.70 23.21 15.12
CA GLU A 146 4.09 23.29 14.69
C GLU A 146 4.15 23.76 13.23
N LEU A 147 4.86 24.84 12.98
CA LEU A 147 5.14 25.32 11.62
C LEU A 147 6.58 25.00 11.27
N GLY A 148 6.79 24.56 10.03
CA GLY A 148 8.12 24.27 9.53
C GLY A 148 8.20 24.21 8.02
N ILE A 149 9.38 23.79 7.57
CA ILE A 149 9.68 23.59 6.15
C ILE A 149 10.23 22.18 5.97
N GLU A 150 9.69 21.42 5.04
CA GLU A 150 10.22 20.11 4.68
C GLU A 150 11.48 20.29 3.83
N ARG A 151 12.56 19.58 4.18
CA ARG A 151 13.92 19.85 3.72
C ARG A 151 14.14 19.54 2.23
N HIS A 152 13.46 18.53 1.69
CA HIS A 152 13.72 18.05 0.33
C HIS A 152 12.85 18.72 -0.74
N THR A 153 11.61 19.03 -0.38
CA THR A 153 10.60 19.69 -1.22
C THR A 153 10.51 21.19 -0.96
N GLY A 154 11.15 21.69 0.11
CA GLY A 154 11.05 23.10 0.50
C GLY A 154 9.64 23.53 0.91
N ARG A 155 8.70 22.60 1.04
CA ARG A 155 7.31 22.90 1.30
C ARG A 155 7.08 23.33 2.74
N ARG A 156 6.30 24.39 2.90
CA ARG A 156 5.83 24.88 4.18
C ARG A 156 4.70 24.00 4.69
N TYR A 157 4.72 23.70 5.98
CA TYR A 157 3.72 22.84 6.58
C TYR A 157 3.28 23.32 7.96
N LEU A 158 2.06 22.91 8.33
CA LEU A 158 1.57 22.88 9.70
C LEU A 158 1.46 21.42 10.15
N ALA A 159 2.17 21.06 11.21
CA ALA A 159 2.03 19.78 11.88
C ALA A 159 1.06 19.91 13.06
N VAL A 160 0.10 19.00 13.11
CA VAL A 160 -0.98 18.99 14.10
C VAL A 160 -1.02 17.62 14.77
N THR A 161 -0.97 17.62 16.10
CA THR A 161 -1.17 16.40 16.88
C THR A 161 -2.66 16.07 16.92
N MET A 162 -2.99 14.85 16.47
CA MET A 162 -4.36 14.37 16.33
C MET A 162 -4.78 13.51 17.53
N PRO A 163 -5.97 13.72 18.09
CA PRO A 163 -6.47 12.92 19.19
C PRO A 163 -7.04 11.58 18.66
N GLN A 164 -6.25 10.51 18.64
CA GLN A 164 -6.74 9.15 18.37
C GLN A 164 -6.41 8.19 19.52
N ARG A 165 -7.45 7.58 20.10
CA ARG A 165 -7.47 6.38 20.98
C ARG A 165 -6.11 5.91 21.57
N GLY A 166 -5.43 6.77 22.32
CA GLY A 166 -4.23 6.41 23.09
C GLY A 166 -2.89 6.44 22.34
N GLN A 167 -2.83 6.90 21.08
CA GLN A 167 -1.58 7.21 20.38
C GLN A 167 -1.63 8.61 19.78
N GLU A 168 -0.63 9.43 20.11
CA GLU A 168 -0.46 10.73 19.48
C GLU A 168 0.21 10.52 18.11
N PHE A 169 -0.54 10.77 17.04
CA PHE A 169 0.02 10.82 15.70
C PHE A 169 -0.04 12.25 15.16
N ARG A 170 0.92 12.59 14.31
CA ARG A 170 1.02 13.93 13.71
C ARG A 170 0.63 13.87 12.25
N GLU A 171 -0.26 14.77 11.87
CA GLU A 171 -0.57 15.02 10.46
C GLU A 171 0.13 16.30 10.00
N TYR A 172 0.57 16.29 8.75
CA TYR A 172 1.27 17.40 8.11
C TYR A 172 0.36 17.99 7.02
N PHE A 173 0.03 19.27 7.16
CA PHE A 173 -0.81 20.01 6.23
C PHE A 173 0.07 20.96 5.41
N GLY A 174 -0.02 20.90 4.09
CA GLY A 174 0.71 21.81 3.21
C GLY A 174 0.14 23.23 3.31
N LEU A 175 1.03 24.22 3.37
CA LEU A 175 0.70 25.63 3.39
C LEU A 175 1.34 26.34 2.19
N ASP A 176 0.67 27.35 1.66
CA ASP A 176 1.34 28.32 0.80
C ASP A 176 2.15 29.31 1.64
N LYS A 177 2.98 30.11 0.96
CA LYS A 177 3.84 31.11 1.61
C LYS A 177 3.03 32.14 2.41
N GLN A 178 1.93 32.64 1.84
CA GLN A 178 1.13 33.69 2.46
C GLN A 178 0.46 33.21 3.75
N THR A 179 -0.15 32.03 3.74
CA THR A 179 -0.78 31.43 4.93
C THR A 179 0.29 31.13 5.98
N TYR A 180 1.44 30.55 5.58
CA TYR A 180 2.52 30.30 6.53
C TYR A 180 3.00 31.59 7.22
N GLU A 181 3.24 32.66 6.47
CA GLU A 181 3.68 33.94 7.04
C GLU A 181 2.64 34.55 7.97
N ALA A 182 1.35 34.43 7.64
CA ALA A 182 0.26 34.87 8.52
C ALA A 182 0.23 34.08 9.85
N LEU A 183 0.33 32.75 9.78
CA LEU A 183 0.33 31.90 10.99
C LEU A 183 1.61 32.06 11.83
N VAL A 184 2.73 32.42 11.21
CA VAL A 184 3.96 32.77 11.96
C VAL A 184 3.80 34.10 12.70
N ALA A 185 3.07 35.05 12.12
CA ALA A 185 2.87 36.37 12.71
C ALA A 185 1.96 36.34 13.94
N ASP A 186 0.94 35.48 13.97
CA ASP A 186 0.01 35.35 15.09
C ASP A 186 -0.11 33.89 15.59
N PRO A 187 0.43 33.57 16.79
CA PRO A 187 0.27 32.27 17.43
C PRO A 187 -1.18 31.81 17.61
N GLN A 188 -2.12 32.74 17.84
CA GLN A 188 -3.53 32.40 18.04
C GLN A 188 -4.16 31.88 16.74
N ASP A 189 -3.80 32.46 15.61
CA ASP A 189 -4.25 32.00 14.30
C ASP A 189 -3.71 30.61 13.98
N ALA A 190 -2.45 30.32 14.32
CA ALA A 190 -1.86 28.99 14.17
C ALA A 190 -2.62 27.92 14.97
N ILE A 191 -2.96 28.21 16.23
CA ILE A 191 -3.73 27.30 17.09
C ILE A 191 -5.16 27.14 16.57
N PHE A 192 -5.83 28.23 16.15
CA PHE A 192 -7.17 28.18 15.59
C PHE A 192 -7.22 27.37 14.28
N PHE A 193 -6.22 27.55 13.42
CA PHE A 193 -6.10 26.77 12.19
C PHE A 193 -5.85 25.28 12.48
N ALA A 194 -4.99 24.96 13.45
CA ALA A 194 -4.78 23.58 13.89
C ALA A 194 -6.07 22.93 14.41
N ASP A 195 -6.94 23.67 15.12
CA ASP A 195 -8.24 23.17 15.57
C ASP A 195 -9.20 22.91 14.39
N ARG A 196 -9.13 23.71 13.32
CA ARG A 196 -9.85 23.42 12.08
C ARG A 196 -9.39 22.13 11.41
N CYS A 197 -8.07 21.89 11.40
CA CYS A 197 -7.50 20.63 10.92
C CYS A 197 -7.97 19.43 11.77
N ARG A 198 -7.92 19.53 13.11
CA ARG A 198 -8.38 18.47 14.03
C ARG A 198 -9.86 18.13 13.87
N SER A 199 -10.69 19.15 13.63
CA SER A 199 -12.14 18.96 13.44
C SER A 199 -12.52 18.49 12.04
N GLY A 200 -11.56 18.37 11.11
CA GLY A 200 -11.81 18.01 9.72
C GLY A 200 -12.54 19.10 8.92
N THR A 201 -12.62 20.33 9.45
CA THR A 201 -13.24 21.49 8.77
C THR A 201 -12.30 22.19 7.80
N TYR A 202 -11.03 21.79 7.80
CA TYR A 202 -10.06 22.13 6.76
C TYR A 202 -9.79 20.87 5.92
N VAL A 203 -10.33 20.85 4.70
CA VAL A 203 -10.21 19.73 3.77
C VAL A 203 -9.17 20.10 2.72
N THR A 204 -7.93 19.68 2.97
CA THR A 204 -6.88 19.67 1.96
C THR A 204 -6.20 18.30 2.00
N ASP A 205 -5.52 17.96 0.92
CA ASP A 205 -4.66 16.80 0.90
C ASP A 205 -3.52 16.95 1.90
N ARG A 206 -3.24 15.89 2.65
CA ARG A 206 -2.20 15.85 3.69
C ARG A 206 -0.84 15.54 3.08
N MET A 207 0.20 16.26 3.47
CA MET A 207 1.57 15.96 3.06
C MET A 207 1.99 14.54 3.52
N PRO A 208 2.98 13.92 2.84
CA PRO A 208 3.56 12.66 3.29
C PRO A 208 4.06 12.75 4.74
N TRP A 209 4.10 11.64 5.48
CA TRP A 209 4.61 11.69 6.85
C TRP A 209 6.14 11.87 6.90
N ALA A 210 6.65 12.36 8.02
CA ALA A 210 8.09 12.37 8.29
C ALA A 210 8.66 10.95 8.23
N GLY A 211 9.73 10.75 7.46
CA GLY A 211 10.30 9.41 7.21
C GLY A 211 9.76 8.71 5.95
N SER A 212 8.77 9.26 5.24
CA SER A 212 8.40 8.75 3.92
C SER A 212 9.59 8.88 2.94
N PRO A 213 9.73 7.98 1.94
CA PRO A 213 10.73 8.14 0.90
C PRO A 213 10.63 9.49 0.20
N VAL A 214 11.76 10.10 -0.13
CA VAL A 214 11.79 11.34 -0.93
C VAL A 214 11.27 11.01 -2.34
N PRO A 215 10.24 11.70 -2.85
CA PRO A 215 9.71 11.42 -4.17
C PRO A 215 10.75 11.71 -5.26
N GLU A 216 10.80 10.87 -6.28
CA GLU A 216 11.73 11.02 -7.40
C GLU A 216 11.18 12.04 -8.41
N PRO A 217 11.95 13.09 -8.77
CA PRO A 217 11.51 14.07 -9.74
C PRO A 217 11.18 13.44 -11.10
N VAL A 218 10.13 13.92 -11.76
CA VAL A 218 9.84 13.53 -13.13
C VAL A 218 10.94 14.05 -14.06
N HIS A 219 11.45 13.19 -14.93
CA HIS A 219 12.55 13.50 -15.82
C HIS A 219 12.10 13.60 -17.28
N ALA A 220 12.86 14.37 -18.08
CA ALA A 220 12.61 14.49 -19.51
C ALA A 220 12.68 13.11 -20.19
N GLY A 221 11.70 12.83 -21.08
CA GLY A 221 11.60 11.55 -21.77
C GLY A 221 10.89 10.44 -20.99
N GLN A 222 10.47 10.68 -19.74
CA GLN A 222 9.66 9.74 -18.97
C GLN A 222 8.24 9.65 -19.56
N THR A 223 7.73 8.43 -19.71
CA THR A 223 6.40 8.12 -20.26
C THR A 223 5.57 7.28 -19.29
N GLY A 224 4.29 7.03 -19.60
CA GLY A 224 3.39 6.31 -18.70
C GLY A 224 3.08 7.12 -17.43
N LEU A 225 3.03 8.45 -17.54
CA LEU A 225 2.76 9.36 -16.42
C LEU A 225 1.26 9.58 -16.19
N ALA A 226 0.43 9.35 -17.21
CA ALA A 226 -0.98 9.68 -17.16
C ALA A 226 -1.70 8.97 -15.99
N ARG A 227 -2.58 9.71 -15.31
CA ARG A 227 -3.38 9.30 -14.15
C ARG A 227 -2.60 8.98 -12.89
N LYS A 228 -1.27 9.14 -12.88
CA LYS A 228 -0.48 9.01 -11.64
C LYS A 228 -0.71 10.23 -10.75
N ARG A 229 -0.74 9.99 -9.45
CA ARG A 229 -0.70 11.06 -8.45
C ARG A 229 0.76 11.45 -8.25
N ALA A 230 1.05 12.74 -8.38
CA ALA A 230 2.38 13.28 -8.15
C ALA A 230 2.36 14.21 -6.92
N ILE A 231 3.48 14.23 -6.21
CA ILE A 231 3.73 15.16 -5.11
C ILE A 231 4.39 16.40 -5.70
N LEU A 232 3.93 17.58 -5.31
CA LEU A 232 4.61 18.82 -5.64
C LEU A 232 5.89 18.94 -4.81
N LEU A 233 7.02 19.17 -5.46
CA LEU A 233 8.35 19.29 -4.83
C LEU A 233 8.72 20.74 -4.50
N THR A 234 7.72 21.62 -4.51
CA THR A 234 7.82 23.05 -4.18
C THR A 234 6.45 23.51 -3.69
N ASP A 235 6.40 24.62 -2.95
CA ASP A 235 5.16 25.28 -2.54
C ASP A 235 4.71 26.39 -3.50
N ILE A 236 5.59 26.80 -4.43
CA ILE A 236 5.28 27.76 -5.50
C ILE A 236 5.63 27.08 -6.83
N PRO A 237 4.74 26.23 -7.36
CA PRO A 237 4.97 25.55 -8.62
C PRO A 237 4.95 26.54 -9.79
N THR A 238 5.80 26.30 -10.77
CA THR A 238 5.88 27.05 -12.02
C THR A 238 5.88 26.10 -13.21
N ASP A 239 5.55 26.62 -14.38
CA ASP A 239 5.92 25.99 -15.64
C ASP A 239 7.45 26.08 -15.87
N ALA A 240 7.93 25.47 -16.95
CA ALA A 240 9.34 25.45 -17.34
C ALA A 240 9.86 26.82 -17.79
N ALA A 241 8.98 27.78 -18.10
CA ALA A 241 9.33 29.17 -18.38
C ALA A 241 9.41 30.01 -17.09
N GLY A 242 9.06 29.44 -15.92
CA GLY A 242 9.06 30.11 -14.63
C GLY A 242 7.77 30.89 -14.33
N VAL A 243 6.71 30.69 -15.12
CA VAL A 243 5.39 31.28 -14.84
C VAL A 243 4.71 30.48 -13.73
N ALA A 244 4.22 31.16 -12.70
CA ALA A 244 3.53 30.51 -11.59
C ALA A 244 2.29 29.73 -12.07
N ALA A 245 2.16 28.49 -11.60
CA ALA A 245 1.02 27.65 -11.89
C ALA A 245 -0.19 28.07 -11.06
N ASP A 246 -1.37 28.12 -11.69
CA ASP A 246 -2.64 28.49 -11.05
C ASP A 246 -3.22 27.29 -10.28
N LEU A 247 -2.57 26.92 -9.17
CA LEU A 247 -3.00 25.83 -8.29
C LEU A 247 -3.63 26.37 -7.01
N PRO A 248 -4.58 25.63 -6.40
CA PRO A 248 -5.07 25.92 -5.07
C PRO A 248 -3.92 26.06 -4.06
N PRO A 249 -3.96 27.10 -3.20
CA PRO A 249 -2.90 27.34 -2.23
C PRO A 249 -2.64 26.14 -1.31
N GLY A 250 -1.36 25.79 -1.13
CA GLY A 250 -0.93 24.76 -0.18
C GLY A 250 -1.19 23.31 -0.62
N ILE A 251 -1.77 23.07 -1.82
CA ILE A 251 -2.03 21.71 -2.29
C ILE A 251 -0.72 20.92 -2.45
N PRO A 252 -0.58 19.71 -1.85
CA PRO A 252 0.64 18.91 -1.95
C PRO A 252 0.64 17.89 -3.08
N TYR A 253 -0.51 17.57 -3.66
CA TYR A 253 -0.63 16.57 -4.72
C TYR A 253 -1.39 17.12 -5.90
N VAL A 254 -1.07 16.55 -7.05
CA VAL A 254 -1.79 16.76 -8.30
C VAL A 254 -1.93 15.43 -9.02
N VAL A 255 -2.89 15.33 -9.93
CA VAL A 255 -3.04 14.17 -10.82
C VAL A 255 -2.47 14.53 -12.18
N ILE A 256 -1.51 13.74 -12.66
CA ILE A 256 -0.90 13.93 -13.97
C ILE A 256 -1.91 13.54 -15.06
N VAL A 257 -2.08 14.40 -16.05
CA VAL A 257 -2.99 14.21 -17.19
C VAL A 257 -2.23 13.76 -18.42
N ASP A 258 -1.03 14.30 -18.63
CA ASP A 258 -0.20 13.99 -19.78
C ASP A 258 0.52 12.65 -19.60
N ASP A 259 0.75 11.91 -20.69
CA ASP A 259 1.45 10.63 -20.62
C ASP A 259 2.97 10.77 -20.49
N GLY A 260 3.52 11.94 -20.80
CA GLY A 260 4.95 12.22 -20.71
C GLY A 260 5.25 13.71 -20.58
N VAL A 261 6.54 14.03 -20.46
CA VAL A 261 7.03 15.42 -20.42
C VAL A 261 7.03 16.01 -21.83
N ASP A 262 6.44 17.20 -21.97
CA ASP A 262 6.41 17.92 -23.25
C ASP A 262 7.81 18.44 -23.67
N PRO A 263 8.00 18.87 -24.93
CA PRO A 263 9.30 19.37 -25.40
C PRO A 263 9.80 20.62 -24.67
N ALA A 264 8.92 21.37 -24.00
CA ALA A 264 9.29 22.54 -23.21
C ALA A 264 9.70 22.15 -21.77
N GLY A 265 9.51 20.89 -21.37
CA GLY A 265 9.83 20.41 -20.02
C GLY A 265 8.66 20.45 -19.04
N ASN A 266 7.42 20.62 -19.51
CA ASN A 266 6.23 20.66 -18.68
C ASN A 266 5.49 19.33 -18.67
N VAL A 267 4.66 19.17 -17.64
CA VAL A 267 3.66 18.11 -17.51
C VAL A 267 2.33 18.77 -17.17
N GLY A 268 1.29 18.42 -17.93
CA GLY A 268 -0.09 18.80 -17.64
C GLY A 268 -0.66 18.01 -16.46
N VAL A 269 -1.24 18.72 -15.52
CA VAL A 269 -1.83 18.17 -14.29
C VAL A 269 -3.20 18.78 -13.98
N HIS A 270 -3.94 18.15 -13.08
CA HIS A 270 -5.10 18.73 -12.40
C HIS A 270 -4.85 18.78 -10.89
N ALA A 271 -5.33 19.83 -10.21
CA ALA A 271 -5.28 19.88 -8.74
C ALA A 271 -6.23 18.82 -8.15
N HIS A 272 -7.45 18.75 -8.69
CA HIS A 272 -8.41 17.66 -8.42
C HIS A 272 -8.99 17.08 -9.71
N SER A 273 -9.49 15.85 -9.66
CA SER A 273 -10.07 15.20 -10.85
C SER A 273 -11.21 16.03 -11.46
N GLY A 274 -11.08 16.40 -12.74
CA GLY A 274 -12.09 17.19 -13.48
C GLY A 274 -11.86 18.71 -13.51
N GLU A 275 -10.81 19.21 -12.86
CA GLU A 275 -10.38 20.62 -12.94
C GLU A 275 -9.64 20.95 -14.25
N PRO A 276 -9.42 22.24 -14.59
CA PRO A 276 -8.66 22.61 -15.79
C PRO A 276 -7.22 22.08 -15.77
N ARG A 277 -6.72 21.75 -16.96
CA ARG A 277 -5.32 21.34 -17.18
C ARG A 277 -4.38 22.52 -16.90
N ILE A 278 -3.45 22.31 -15.97
CA ILE A 278 -2.42 23.27 -15.55
C ILE A 278 -1.05 22.69 -15.92
N LEU A 279 -0.14 23.53 -16.43
CA LEU A 279 1.22 23.12 -16.76
C LEU A 279 2.17 23.35 -15.59
N ILE A 280 2.98 22.34 -15.28
CA ILE A 280 4.01 22.42 -14.23
C ILE A 280 5.31 21.86 -14.79
N ALA A 281 6.44 22.47 -14.46
CA ALA A 281 7.76 21.96 -14.80
C ALA A 281 7.97 20.55 -14.23
N ALA A 282 8.40 19.61 -15.06
CA ALA A 282 8.51 18.19 -14.69
C ALA A 282 9.39 17.97 -13.44
N ASN A 283 10.48 18.73 -13.31
CA ASN A 283 11.40 18.64 -12.18
C ASN A 283 10.81 19.12 -10.84
N GLN A 284 9.63 19.73 -10.85
CA GLN A 284 8.88 20.15 -9.66
C GLN A 284 7.79 19.14 -9.26
N LEU A 285 7.65 18.05 -10.01
CA LEU A 285 6.74 16.94 -9.71
C LEU A 285 7.55 15.72 -9.29
N GLY A 286 7.12 15.07 -8.22
CA GLY A 286 7.75 13.86 -7.69
C GLY A 286 6.80 12.67 -7.72
N LEU A 287 7.31 11.51 -8.12
CA LEU A 287 6.60 10.23 -8.02
C LEU A 287 7.11 9.45 -6.80
N GLY A 288 6.20 8.78 -6.11
CA GLY A 288 6.48 7.96 -4.93
C GLY A 288 5.54 6.79 -4.81
#